data_AF-A0AAF0WLX6-F1
#
_entry.id   AF-A0AAF0WLX6-F1
#
_cell.length_a   1.000
_cell.length_b   1.000
_cell.length_c   1.000
_cell.angle_alpha   90.00
_cell.angle_beta   90.00
_cell.angle_gamma   90.00
#
_symmetry.space_group_name_H-M   'P 1'
#
loop_
_entity.id
_entity.type
_entity.pdbx_description
1 polymer ?
#
loop_
_entity_poly.entity_id
_entity_poly.type
_entity_poly.pdbx_seq_one_letter_code
_entity_poly.pdbx_strand_id
1 'polypeptide(L)'
;MGRGPNHIPRAPTNPDERTLIHLHPGPNTTDFADHRIVKCISQLCLQNWPTPAITWASTPSAHKDAVWAEFQKRYRWEDENSATISTLFWQKCAARTKDNLSKERAKALYNANIDYPTQGGELYMHKYNPWWCSADIWAQMCEKWTEEDWLKRSSTASSNRFAGADSGQKAKGTYKGGIISQLQHITNKMYGSGLYRC
;
A
#
# COMPACT_ATOMS: atom_id res chain seq x y z
N MET A 1 11.91 14.92 -10.90
CA MET A 1 10.69 15.68 -10.55
C MET A 1 10.10 15.14 -9.25
N GLY A 2 10.31 15.84 -8.13
CA GLY A 2 9.68 15.48 -6.86
C GLY A 2 8.20 15.87 -6.90
N ARG A 3 7.30 14.95 -6.55
CA ARG A 3 5.90 15.34 -6.28
C ARG A 3 5.94 16.29 -5.08
N GLY A 4 5.46 17.52 -5.27
CA GLY A 4 5.29 18.49 -4.19
C GLY A 4 4.46 17.89 -3.04
N PRO A 5 4.50 18.48 -1.84
CA PRO A 5 3.82 17.94 -0.68
C PRO A 5 2.33 17.79 -1.02
N ASN A 6 1.87 16.55 -1.19
CA ASN A 6 0.44 16.27 -1.25
C ASN A 6 -0.12 16.80 0.08
N HIS A 7 -1.07 17.71 0.03
CA HIS A 7 -1.52 18.39 1.23
C HIS A 7 -2.45 17.44 1.99
N ILE A 8 -2.01 16.88 3.13
CA ILE A 8 -2.92 16.24 4.08
C ILE A 8 -3.91 17.34 4.49
N PRO A 9 -5.23 17.17 4.32
CA PRO A 9 -6.20 18.16 4.75
C PRO A 9 -5.95 18.53 6.21
N ARG A 10 -5.94 19.83 6.51
CA ARG A 10 -5.79 20.29 7.89
C ARG A 10 -6.95 19.71 8.70
N ALA A 11 -6.65 19.14 9.86
CA ALA A 11 -7.70 18.70 10.77
C ALA A 11 -8.53 19.93 11.19
N PRO A 12 -9.87 19.89 11.07
CA PRO A 12 -10.70 20.97 11.58
C PRO A 12 -10.58 21.04 13.10
N THR A 13 -10.70 22.26 13.65
CA THR A 13 -10.67 22.49 15.11
C THR A 13 -11.96 21.99 15.76
N ASN A 14 -13.09 22.15 15.06
CA ASN A 14 -14.39 21.66 15.50
C ASN A 14 -14.61 20.20 15.05
N PRO A 15 -14.91 19.25 15.96
CA PRO A 15 -15.24 17.88 15.61
C PRO A 15 -16.41 17.74 14.60
N ASP A 16 -17.38 18.66 14.63
CA ASP A 16 -18.55 18.61 13.76
C ASP A 16 -18.25 19.04 12.31
N GLU A 17 -17.09 19.64 12.08
CA GLU A 17 -16.59 20.01 10.76
C GLU A 17 -15.73 18.89 10.13
N ARG A 18 -15.53 17.76 10.84
CA ARG A 18 -14.83 16.61 10.28
C ARG A 18 -15.55 16.08 9.05
N THR A 19 -14.77 15.63 8.08
CA THR A 19 -15.32 15.10 6.82
C THR A 19 -16.04 13.78 7.13
N LEU A 20 -17.33 13.71 6.79
CA LEU A 20 -18.10 12.47 6.91
C LEU A 20 -17.64 11.46 5.85
N ILE A 21 -17.27 10.25 6.27
CA ILE A 21 -16.89 9.19 5.35
C ILE A 21 -18.14 8.48 4.85
N HIS A 22 -18.26 8.40 3.54
CA HIS A 22 -19.24 7.55 2.86
C HIS A 22 -18.55 6.28 2.35
N LEU A 23 -19.14 5.13 2.66
CA LEU A 23 -18.75 3.84 2.08
C LEU A 23 -19.51 3.61 0.77
N HIS A 24 -18.93 2.81 -0.14
CA HIS A 24 -19.71 2.35 -1.29
C HIS A 24 -20.87 1.46 -0.81
N PRO A 25 -22.07 1.58 -1.39
CA PRO A 25 -23.17 0.68 -1.09
C PRO A 25 -22.87 -0.72 -1.64
N GLY A 26 -22.96 -1.74 -0.77
CA GLY A 26 -22.84 -3.14 -1.16
C GLY A 26 -22.25 -4.04 -0.06
N PRO A 27 -22.48 -5.36 -0.12
CA PRO A 27 -22.05 -6.30 0.91
C PRO A 27 -20.52 -6.53 0.96
N ASN A 28 -19.77 -6.07 -0.04
CA ASN A 28 -18.35 -6.35 -0.21
C ASN A 28 -17.52 -5.06 -0.42
N THR A 29 -17.80 -4.01 0.35
CA THR A 29 -17.03 -2.76 0.24
C THR A 29 -15.57 -2.97 0.65
N THR A 30 -14.68 -2.89 -0.34
CA THR A 30 -13.23 -3.08 -0.18
C THR A 30 -12.43 -1.77 -0.26
N ASP A 31 -13.13 -0.64 -0.44
CA ASP A 31 -12.52 0.68 -0.53
C ASP A 31 -13.42 1.80 -0.01
N PHE A 32 -12.78 2.93 0.28
CA PHE A 32 -13.46 4.19 0.58
C PHE A 32 -14.03 4.80 -0.70
N ALA A 33 -15.23 5.40 -0.64
CA ALA A 33 -15.81 6.06 -1.81
C ALA A 33 -15.00 7.26 -2.30
N ASP A 34 -14.32 7.95 -1.37
CA ASP A 34 -13.43 9.06 -1.69
C ASP A 34 -11.97 8.62 -1.69
N HIS A 35 -11.37 8.60 -2.88
CA HIS A 35 -9.96 8.27 -3.08
C HIS A 35 -8.98 9.19 -2.31
N ARG A 36 -9.41 10.40 -1.92
CA ARG A 36 -8.61 11.33 -1.10
C ARG A 36 -8.36 10.79 0.30
N ILE A 37 -9.25 9.95 0.82
CA ILE A 37 -9.07 9.27 2.11
C ILE A 37 -7.88 8.33 2.03
N VAL A 38 -7.77 7.51 0.97
CA VAL A 38 -6.63 6.61 0.77
C VAL A 38 -5.32 7.38 0.59
N LYS A 39 -5.35 8.52 -0.11
CA LYS A 39 -4.19 9.43 -0.20
C LYS A 39 -3.79 9.94 1.19
N CYS A 40 -4.74 10.42 1.98
CA CYS A 40 -4.51 10.89 3.35
C CYS A 40 -3.87 9.79 4.22
N ILE A 41 -4.46 8.59 4.24
CA ILE A 41 -3.91 7.41 4.95
C ILE A 41 -2.46 7.15 4.52
N SER A 42 -2.20 7.11 3.21
CA SER A 42 -0.86 6.88 2.67
C SER A 42 0.17 7.89 3.18
N GLN A 43 -0.24 9.12 3.46
CA GLN A 43 0.65 10.17 3.95
C GLN A 43 0.81 10.12 5.47
N LEU A 44 -0.29 9.93 6.20
CA LEU A 44 -0.26 9.75 7.65
C LEU A 44 0.66 8.60 8.04
N CYS A 45 0.60 7.48 7.31
CA CYS A 45 1.50 6.36 7.55
C CYS A 45 2.96 6.80 7.54
N LEU A 46 3.42 7.58 6.55
CA LEU A 46 4.83 7.95 6.37
C LEU A 46 5.26 9.19 7.14
N GLN A 47 4.32 10.01 7.61
CA GLN A 47 4.63 11.24 8.31
C GLN A 47 5.37 10.91 9.62
N ASN A 48 6.56 11.51 9.79
CA ASN A 48 7.42 11.31 10.95
C ASN A 48 7.73 9.83 11.23
N TRP A 49 7.97 9.02 10.19
CA TRP A 49 8.23 7.57 10.30
C TRP A 49 9.33 7.29 11.36
N PRO A 50 8.97 6.77 12.54
CA PRO A 50 9.86 6.83 13.70
C PRO A 50 10.67 5.54 13.90
N THR A 51 10.64 4.62 12.93
CA THR A 51 11.04 3.23 13.15
C THR A 51 11.74 2.62 11.94
N PRO A 52 12.71 1.70 12.14
CA PRO A 52 13.30 0.92 11.05
C PRO A 52 12.40 -0.24 10.60
N ALA A 53 11.07 -0.11 10.75
CA ALA A 53 10.12 -1.13 10.35
C ALA A 53 9.99 -1.14 8.82
N ILE A 54 10.25 -2.30 8.21
CA ILE A 54 10.14 -2.51 6.77
C ILE A 54 8.77 -3.06 6.33
N THR A 55 7.87 -3.30 7.28
CA THR A 55 6.47 -3.69 7.04
C THR A 55 5.55 -2.98 8.03
N TRP A 56 4.27 -2.84 7.66
CA TRP A 56 3.24 -2.33 8.58
C TRP A 56 3.06 -3.25 9.80
N ALA A 57 3.15 -4.57 9.61
CA ALA A 57 3.02 -5.52 10.71
C ALA A 57 4.06 -5.26 11.81
N SER A 58 5.33 -5.06 11.42
CA SER A 58 6.45 -4.76 12.32
C SER A 58 6.52 -3.31 12.82
N THR A 59 5.57 -2.45 12.43
CA THR A 59 5.54 -1.06 12.88
C THR A 59 5.06 -0.99 14.35
N PRO A 60 5.70 -0.20 15.23
CA PRO A 60 5.31 -0.07 16.64
C PRO A 60 3.84 0.34 16.80
N SER A 61 3.17 -0.19 17.83
CA SER A 61 1.78 0.15 18.15
C SER A 61 1.60 1.65 18.36
N ALA A 62 2.50 2.30 19.10
CA ALA A 62 2.45 3.75 19.33
C ALA A 62 2.37 4.58 18.04
N HIS A 63 3.08 4.17 16.97
CA HIS A 63 2.97 4.84 15.66
C HIS A 63 1.63 4.54 14.98
N LYS A 64 1.17 3.29 15.03
CA LYS A 64 -0.14 2.91 14.49
C LYS A 64 -1.29 3.69 15.16
N ASP A 65 -1.22 3.83 16.49
CA ASP A 65 -2.19 4.56 17.29
C ASP A 65 -2.15 6.05 16.97
N ALA A 66 -0.96 6.64 16.80
CA ALA A 66 -0.81 8.03 16.37
C ALA A 66 -1.41 8.27 14.98
N VAL A 67 -1.16 7.36 14.03
CA VAL A 67 -1.72 7.41 12.67
C VAL A 67 -3.24 7.32 12.70
N TRP A 68 -3.81 6.46 13.56
CA TRP A 68 -5.26 6.37 13.75
C TRP A 68 -5.86 7.61 14.40
N ALA A 69 -5.22 8.15 15.44
CA ALA A 69 -5.66 9.38 16.09
C ALA A 69 -5.66 10.57 15.11
N GLU A 70 -4.62 10.71 14.28
CA GLU A 70 -4.59 11.74 13.24
C GLU A 70 -5.69 11.56 12.18
N PHE A 71 -6.03 10.31 11.86
CA PHE A 71 -7.16 10.03 10.97
C PHE A 71 -8.49 10.46 11.58
N GLN A 72 -8.73 10.11 12.85
CA GLN A 72 -9.94 10.49 13.60
C GLN A 72 -10.09 12.00 13.82
N LYS A 73 -8.99 12.75 13.82
CA LYS A 73 -9.04 14.23 13.86
C LYS A 73 -9.63 14.84 12.57
N ARG A 74 -9.58 14.13 11.45
CA ARG A 74 -9.96 14.65 10.12
C ARG A 74 -11.30 14.13 9.62
N TYR A 75 -11.65 12.92 10.04
CA TYR A 75 -12.80 12.21 9.53
C TYR A 75 -13.74 11.79 10.65
N ARG A 76 -15.02 11.72 10.32
CA ARG A 76 -16.07 11.12 11.14
C ARG A 76 -16.86 10.12 10.28
N TRP A 77 -17.64 9.27 10.93
CA TRP A 77 -18.46 8.25 10.29
C TRP A 77 -19.64 7.93 11.22
N GLU A 78 -20.70 7.35 10.65
CA GLU A 78 -21.82 6.82 11.44
C GLU A 78 -21.37 5.61 12.27
N ASP A 79 -21.91 5.47 13.48
CA ASP A 79 -21.46 4.47 14.46
C ASP A 79 -21.55 3.04 13.92
N GLU A 80 -22.58 2.74 13.12
CA GLU A 80 -22.80 1.43 12.50
C GLU A 80 -21.67 1.05 11.53
N ASN A 81 -20.95 2.03 10.99
CA ASN A 81 -19.84 1.81 10.07
C ASN A 81 -18.48 1.64 10.76
N SER A 82 -18.39 1.80 12.09
CA SER A 82 -17.11 1.86 12.82
C SER A 82 -16.21 0.64 12.59
N ALA A 83 -16.77 -0.57 12.61
CA ALA A 83 -16.02 -1.81 12.37
C ALA A 83 -15.49 -1.89 10.93
N THR A 84 -16.28 -1.49 9.95
CA THR A 84 -15.90 -1.49 8.54
C THR A 84 -14.83 -0.43 8.25
N ILE A 85 -14.99 0.77 8.80
CA ILE A 85 -14.05 1.88 8.64
C ILE A 85 -12.68 1.53 9.23
N SER A 86 -12.64 1.01 10.46
CA SER A 86 -11.39 0.59 11.09
C SER A 86 -10.71 -0.54 10.30
N THR A 87 -11.48 -1.54 9.85
CA THR A 87 -10.96 -2.63 9.02
C THR A 87 -10.34 -2.11 7.72
N LEU A 88 -11.05 -1.26 6.97
CA LEU A 88 -10.55 -0.66 5.74
C LEU A 88 -9.31 0.20 6.00
N PHE A 89 -9.34 1.00 7.07
CA PHE A 89 -8.22 1.87 7.44
C PHE A 89 -6.93 1.06 7.63
N TRP A 90 -6.97 0.00 8.44
CA TRP A 90 -5.78 -0.81 8.71
C TRP A 90 -5.30 -1.58 7.49
N GLN A 91 -6.22 -2.08 6.66
CA GLN A 91 -5.89 -2.71 5.37
C GLN A 91 -5.19 -1.72 4.43
N LYS A 92 -5.69 -0.49 4.32
CA LYS A 92 -5.04 0.56 3.51
C LYS A 92 -3.70 0.95 4.10
N CYS A 93 -3.55 1.08 5.42
CA CYS A 93 -2.24 1.34 6.04
C CYS A 93 -1.20 0.28 5.65
N ALA A 94 -1.57 -1.01 5.73
CA ALA A 94 -0.70 -2.11 5.35
C ALA A 94 -0.31 -2.07 3.86
N ALA A 95 -1.30 -1.90 2.98
CA ALA A 95 -1.07 -1.84 1.53
C ALA A 95 -0.22 -0.62 1.14
N ARG A 96 -0.56 0.56 1.64
CA ARG A 96 0.13 1.82 1.31
C ARG A 96 1.55 1.85 1.85
N THR A 97 1.78 1.36 3.07
CA THR A 97 3.15 1.24 3.62
C THR A 97 4.00 0.35 2.71
N LYS A 98 3.51 -0.85 2.35
CA LYS A 98 4.22 -1.76 1.45
C LYS A 98 4.54 -1.09 0.11
N ASP A 99 3.56 -0.46 -0.53
CA ASP A 99 3.73 0.19 -1.83
C ASP A 99 4.76 1.33 -1.77
N ASN A 100 4.68 2.18 -0.76
CA ASN A 100 5.56 3.33 -0.62
C ASN A 100 7.00 2.91 -0.31
N LEU A 101 7.19 1.99 0.65
CA LEU A 101 8.51 1.48 0.98
C LEU A 101 9.17 0.79 -0.22
N SER A 102 8.40 0.01 -0.98
CA SER A 102 8.90 -0.64 -2.20
C SER A 102 9.34 0.39 -3.25
N LYS A 103 8.58 1.48 -3.41
CA LYS A 103 8.92 2.56 -4.36
C LYS A 103 10.16 3.34 -3.94
N GLU A 104 10.26 3.73 -2.67
CA GLU A 104 11.44 4.44 -2.20
C GLU A 104 12.68 3.55 -2.23
N ARG A 105 12.56 2.26 -1.88
CA ARG A 105 13.65 1.28 -2.04
C ARG A 105 14.11 1.19 -3.50
N ALA A 106 13.17 1.03 -4.45
CA ALA A 106 13.50 0.95 -5.87
C ALA A 106 14.16 2.23 -6.39
N LYS A 107 13.69 3.40 -5.94
CA LYS A 107 14.27 4.70 -6.30
C LYS A 107 15.68 4.86 -5.73
N ALA A 108 15.89 4.50 -4.46
CA ALA A 108 17.19 4.54 -3.83
C ALA A 108 18.19 3.59 -4.52
N LEU A 109 17.75 2.37 -4.85
CA LEU A 109 18.55 1.41 -5.60
C LEU A 109 18.89 1.90 -7.02
N TYR A 110 17.93 2.52 -7.72
CA TYR A 110 18.17 3.12 -9.03
C TYR A 110 19.23 4.21 -8.98
N ASN A 111 19.12 5.16 -8.04
CA ASN A 111 20.10 6.22 -7.87
C ASN A 111 21.48 5.67 -7.47
N ALA A 112 21.51 4.70 -6.56
CA ALA A 112 22.75 4.04 -6.16
C ALA A 112 23.44 3.33 -7.34
N ASN A 113 22.69 2.69 -8.23
CA ASN A 113 23.27 2.06 -9.42
C ASN A 113 23.77 3.08 -10.46
N ILE A 114 23.22 4.29 -10.49
CA ILE A 114 23.73 5.38 -11.34
C ILE A 114 25.09 5.87 -10.82
N ASP A 115 25.18 6.14 -9.52
CA ASP A 115 26.38 6.74 -8.92
C ASP A 115 27.49 5.71 -8.65
N TYR A 116 27.12 4.42 -8.47
CA TYR A 116 28.03 3.32 -8.14
C TYR A 116 27.84 2.10 -9.07
N PRO A 117 28.02 2.24 -10.39
CA PRO A 117 27.63 1.23 -11.39
C PRO A 117 28.41 -0.09 -11.30
N THR A 118 29.61 -0.11 -10.72
CA THR A 118 30.49 -1.30 -10.64
C THR A 118 30.43 -2.05 -9.31
N GLN A 119 29.79 -1.49 -8.30
CA GLN A 119 29.88 -1.98 -6.91
C GLN A 119 28.57 -2.60 -6.41
N GLY A 120 27.48 -2.44 -7.17
CA GLY A 120 26.15 -2.90 -6.80
C GLY A 120 25.42 -1.90 -5.91
N GLY A 121 24.29 -1.37 -6.40
CA GLY A 121 23.55 -0.31 -5.72
C GLY A 121 23.00 -0.69 -4.34
N GLU A 122 22.91 -1.98 -4.00
CA GLU A 122 22.48 -2.44 -2.67
C GLU A 122 23.42 -1.95 -1.56
N LEU A 123 24.74 -1.89 -1.82
CA LEU A 123 25.72 -1.39 -0.86
C LEU A 123 25.57 0.10 -0.54
N TYR A 124 24.97 0.88 -1.44
CA TYR A 124 24.90 2.34 -1.36
C TYR A 124 23.48 2.90 -1.24
N MET A 125 22.47 2.03 -1.21
CA MET A 125 21.06 2.43 -1.10
C MET A 125 20.78 3.29 0.14
N HIS A 126 21.53 3.07 1.23
CA HIS A 126 21.43 3.84 2.47
C HIS A 126 21.74 5.35 2.31
N LYS A 127 22.45 5.74 1.24
CA LYS A 127 22.79 7.15 0.95
C LYS A 127 21.63 7.96 0.34
N TYR A 128 20.53 7.30 -0.04
CA TYR A 128 19.41 7.91 -0.75
C TYR A 128 18.12 7.81 0.06
N ASN A 129 18.14 8.30 1.30
CA ASN A 129 16.95 8.30 2.15
C ASN A 129 15.85 9.22 1.57
N PRO A 130 14.57 8.85 1.73
CA PRO A 130 13.47 9.73 1.36
C PRO A 130 13.35 10.89 2.35
N TRP A 131 12.81 12.03 1.90
CA TRP A 131 12.68 13.26 2.69
C TRP A 131 11.91 13.11 4.02
N TRP A 132 11.05 12.10 4.12
CA TRP A 132 10.22 11.83 5.29
C TRP A 132 10.87 10.87 6.30
N CYS A 133 12.03 10.28 5.98
CA CYS A 133 12.75 9.34 6.84
C CYS A 133 14.13 9.91 7.17
N SER A 134 14.56 9.80 8.44
CA SER A 134 15.93 10.15 8.79
C SER A 134 16.93 9.20 8.15
N ALA A 135 18.16 9.69 7.92
CA ALA A 135 19.23 8.87 7.36
C ALA A 135 19.51 7.62 8.22
N ASP A 136 19.52 7.76 9.56
CA ASP A 136 19.80 6.66 10.49
C ASP A 136 18.73 5.56 10.45
N ILE A 137 17.45 5.95 10.41
CA ILE A 137 16.34 5.00 10.31
C ILE A 137 16.39 4.32 8.95
N TRP A 138 16.62 5.09 7.88
CA TRP A 138 16.72 4.55 6.54
C TRP A 138 17.87 3.55 6.38
N ALA A 139 19.04 3.83 6.95
CA ALA A 139 20.18 2.91 6.93
C ALA A 139 19.82 1.56 7.58
N GLN A 140 19.21 1.59 8.77
CA GLN A 140 18.74 0.38 9.45
C GLN A 140 17.67 -0.38 8.65
N MET A 141 16.80 0.33 7.89
CA MET A 141 15.86 -0.33 6.98
C MET A 141 16.57 -1.00 5.80
N CYS A 142 17.62 -0.38 5.27
CA CYS A 142 18.44 -0.94 4.20
C CYS A 142 19.12 -2.24 4.62
N GLU A 143 19.69 -2.27 5.83
CA GLU A 143 20.30 -3.48 6.42
C GLU A 143 19.30 -4.64 6.46
N LYS A 144 18.10 -4.40 7.00
CA LYS A 144 17.02 -5.42 7.06
C LYS A 144 16.60 -5.93 5.69
N TRP A 145 16.68 -5.09 4.67
CA TRP A 145 16.33 -5.46 3.30
C TRP A 145 17.39 -6.29 2.57
N THR A 146 18.60 -6.33 3.12
CA THR A 146 19.73 -7.13 2.65
C THR A 146 19.98 -8.38 3.51
N GLU A 147 19.27 -8.52 4.64
CA GLU A 147 19.29 -9.76 5.43
C GLU A 147 18.85 -10.97 4.60
N GLU A 148 19.55 -12.09 4.75
CA GLU A 148 19.35 -13.29 3.95
C GLU A 148 17.92 -13.83 4.07
N ASP A 149 17.33 -13.81 5.26
CA ASP A 149 15.96 -14.25 5.51
C ASP A 149 14.94 -13.38 4.79
N TRP A 150 15.16 -12.08 4.73
CA TRP A 150 14.31 -11.18 3.96
C TRP A 150 14.44 -11.45 2.46
N LEU A 151 15.66 -11.62 1.96
CA LEU A 151 15.93 -11.93 0.55
C LEU A 151 15.27 -13.24 0.14
N LYS A 152 15.38 -14.30 0.95
CA LYS A 152 14.70 -15.59 0.74
C LYS A 152 13.19 -15.41 0.64
N ARG A 153 12.56 -14.76 1.64
CA ARG A 153 11.11 -14.52 1.65
C ARG A 153 10.65 -13.66 0.47
N SER A 154 11.41 -12.63 0.13
CA SER A 154 11.14 -11.75 -1.01
C SER A 154 11.21 -12.50 -2.33
N SER A 155 12.26 -13.31 -2.51
CA SER A 155 12.46 -14.18 -3.68
C SER A 155 11.32 -15.18 -3.83
N THR A 156 10.99 -15.94 -2.78
CA THR A 156 9.84 -16.87 -2.77
C THR A 156 8.53 -16.16 -3.11
N ALA A 157 8.26 -15.01 -2.49
CA ALA A 157 7.04 -14.25 -2.77
C ALA A 157 7.02 -13.73 -4.21
N SER A 158 8.18 -13.42 -4.80
CA SER A 158 8.31 -13.05 -6.21
C SER A 158 8.03 -14.25 -7.10
N SER A 159 8.71 -15.37 -6.89
CA SER A 159 8.52 -16.62 -7.63
C SER A 159 7.07 -17.09 -7.59
N ASN A 160 6.40 -17.01 -6.44
CA ASN A 160 4.98 -17.36 -6.32
C ASN A 160 4.05 -16.45 -7.15
N ARG A 161 4.42 -15.18 -7.38
CA ARG A 161 3.66 -14.29 -8.27
C ARG A 161 3.89 -14.65 -9.74
N PHE A 162 5.07 -15.15 -10.08
CA PHE A 162 5.43 -15.56 -11.45
C PHE A 162 5.10 -17.03 -11.76
N ALA A 163 4.81 -17.84 -10.74
CA ALA A 163 4.38 -19.22 -10.89
C ALA A 163 3.05 -19.24 -11.68
N GLY A 164 3.13 -19.64 -12.96
CA GLY A 164 2.00 -19.64 -13.90
C GLY A 164 2.05 -18.57 -15.00
N ALA A 165 3.14 -17.79 -15.10
CA ALA A 165 3.44 -16.94 -16.25
C ALA A 165 4.56 -17.60 -17.10
N ASP A 166 4.31 -17.78 -18.40
CA ASP A 166 5.36 -18.19 -19.33
C ASP A 166 6.49 -17.14 -19.37
N SER A 167 7.71 -17.57 -19.69
CA SER A 167 8.89 -16.70 -19.70
C SER A 167 8.64 -15.45 -20.54
N GLY A 168 8.70 -14.27 -19.91
CA GLY A 168 8.49 -12.98 -20.56
C GLY A 168 7.08 -12.41 -20.47
N GLN A 169 6.11 -13.12 -19.87
CA GLN A 169 4.77 -12.58 -19.61
C GLN A 169 4.62 -12.03 -18.19
N LYS A 170 3.87 -10.92 -18.04
CA LYS A 170 3.51 -10.38 -16.72
C LYS A 170 2.63 -11.39 -15.99
N ALA A 171 2.87 -11.55 -14.68
CA ALA A 171 2.05 -12.37 -13.78
C ALA A 171 0.54 -12.16 -14.02
N LYS A 172 -0.20 -13.26 -14.26
CA LYS A 172 -1.67 -13.23 -14.25
C LYS A 172 -2.11 -12.94 -12.82
N GLY A 173 -2.63 -11.74 -12.57
CA GLY A 173 -3.11 -11.35 -11.25
C GLY A 173 -4.11 -12.38 -10.73
N THR A 174 -3.80 -13.04 -9.62
CA THR A 174 -4.70 -13.98 -8.97
C THR A 174 -5.80 -13.17 -8.28
N TYR A 175 -6.88 -12.92 -8.99
CA TYR A 175 -8.12 -12.41 -8.41
C TYR A 175 -8.64 -13.50 -7.45
N LYS A 176 -8.56 -13.27 -6.14
CA LYS A 176 -9.21 -14.13 -5.14
C LYS A 176 -10.72 -13.84 -5.18
N GLY A 177 -11.42 -14.50 -6.10
CA GLY A 177 -12.88 -14.44 -6.20
C GLY A 177 -13.39 -15.09 -7.47
N GLY A 178 -13.65 -16.40 -7.42
CA GLY A 178 -14.42 -17.12 -8.44
C GLY A 178 -13.69 -17.44 -9.74
N ILE A 179 -13.74 -18.71 -10.14
CA ILE A 179 -13.14 -19.22 -11.37
C ILE A 179 -14.04 -18.83 -12.55
N ILE A 180 -13.82 -17.64 -13.13
CA ILE A 180 -14.30 -17.31 -14.48
C ILE A 180 -13.19 -16.53 -15.17
N SER A 181 -12.67 -17.06 -16.29
CA SER A 181 -11.63 -16.36 -17.06
C SER A 181 -12.18 -15.08 -17.70
N GLN A 182 -11.35 -14.06 -17.95
CA GLN A 182 -11.80 -12.82 -18.62
C GLN A 182 -12.45 -13.09 -19.98
N LEU A 183 -11.94 -14.07 -20.73
CA LEU A 183 -12.55 -14.53 -21.98
C LEU A 183 -13.97 -15.04 -21.73
N GLN A 184 -14.17 -15.83 -20.68
CA GLN A 184 -15.47 -16.39 -20.31
C GLN A 184 -16.45 -15.32 -19.82
N HIS A 185 -15.97 -14.24 -19.18
CA HIS A 185 -16.80 -13.06 -18.87
C HIS A 185 -17.22 -12.29 -20.13
N ILE A 186 -16.31 -12.10 -21.10
CA ILE A 186 -16.60 -11.42 -22.37
C ILE A 186 -17.58 -12.27 -23.19
N THR A 187 -17.37 -13.59 -23.28
CA THR A 187 -18.26 -14.51 -24.00
C THR A 187 -19.65 -14.56 -23.36
N ASN A 188 -19.75 -14.62 -22.04
CA ASN A 188 -21.05 -14.58 -21.34
C ASN A 188 -21.78 -13.26 -21.57
N LYS A 189 -21.06 -12.14 -21.66
CA LYS A 189 -21.63 -10.81 -21.92
C LYS A 189 -22.07 -10.62 -23.39
N MET A 190 -21.45 -11.35 -24.32
CA MET A 190 -21.72 -11.27 -25.75
C MET A 190 -22.81 -12.25 -26.22
N TYR A 191 -23.00 -13.39 -25.55
CA TYR A 191 -23.85 -14.49 -26.05
C TYR A 191 -24.84 -15.11 -25.03
N GLY A 192 -25.00 -14.55 -23.82
CA GLY A 192 -25.73 -15.19 -22.72
C GLY A 192 -27.16 -14.74 -22.46
N SER A 193 -28.09 -14.89 -23.42
CA SER A 193 -29.52 -15.06 -23.11
C SER A 193 -30.23 -15.78 -24.25
N GLY A 194 -30.21 -17.11 -24.20
CA GLY A 194 -30.82 -17.95 -25.22
C GLY A 194 -31.11 -19.36 -24.72
N LEU A 195 -32.28 -19.50 -24.10
CA LEU A 195 -33.19 -20.65 -24.10
C LEU A 195 -32.80 -22.01 -23.50
N TYR A 196 -33.87 -22.67 -23.05
CA TYR A 196 -34.07 -24.01 -22.46
C TYR A 196 -34.08 -24.03 -20.92
N ARG A 197 -35.19 -24.41 -20.25
CA ARG A 197 -36.24 -25.37 -20.61
C ARG A 197 -37.56 -25.08 -19.87
N CYS A 198 -38.65 -25.54 -20.48
CA CYS A 198 -39.93 -25.86 -19.86
C CYS A 198 -39.78 -26.84 -18.68
#